data_AF-A0A7S3M8J9-F1
#
_entry.id   AF-A0A7S3M8J9-F1
#
_cell.length_a   1.000
_cell.length_b   1.000
_cell.length_c   1.000
_cell.angle_alpha   90.00
_cell.angle_beta   90.00
_cell.angle_gamma   90.00
#
_symmetry.space_group_name_H-M   'P 1'
#
loop_
_entity.id
_entity.type
_entity.pdbx_description
1 polymer ?
#
loop_
_entity_poly.entity_id
_entity_poly.type
_entity_poly.pdbx_seq_one_letter_code
_entity_poly.pdbx_strand_id
1 'polypeptide(L)'
;PKAKAKADAKPKPKPKPAKKEEAEEEVDKVQAPDREAFDAALAKIQETVDGFQAEQRKLGDQIKERSGGKDDFFTQKAGFRSQLDEFSAKIDVLMERKAEINKGLGDKRQEATDQRQELNKLKKSVGYTNESEIDDRIRSIEWTMSTESVSLKQEKEYLKEISELKKRRPQVAKVKGMETSLASRDTGGNLKEQIGSINEEMALYRDGKRQ
;
A
#
# COMPACT_ATOMS: atom_id res chain seq x y z
N PRO A 1 19.42 49.77 41.50
CA PRO A 1 19.83 50.91 42.36
C PRO A 1 18.60 51.46 43.09
N LYS A 2 18.71 51.63 44.40
CA LYS A 2 17.64 52.03 45.33
C LYS A 2 17.28 53.52 45.18
N ALA A 3 15.98 53.79 45.13
CA ALA A 3 15.18 54.68 45.98
C ALA A 3 15.67 56.07 46.44
N LYS A 4 14.65 56.94 46.62
CA LYS A 4 14.46 58.09 47.54
C LYS A 4 14.69 59.46 46.90
N ALA A 5 13.69 60.35 46.79
CA ALA A 5 12.75 60.94 47.76
C ALA A 5 13.31 62.13 48.54
N LYS A 6 12.40 63.10 48.76
CA LYS A 6 12.37 64.21 49.73
C LYS A 6 13.07 65.50 49.32
N ALA A 7 12.70 66.69 49.79
CA ALA A 7 11.50 67.34 50.33
C ALA A 7 12.01 68.65 50.96
N ASP A 8 11.17 69.70 50.95
CA ASP A 8 11.15 70.84 51.88
C ASP A 8 12.34 71.80 52.03
N ALA A 9 12.08 73.10 51.86
CA ALA A 9 12.12 74.09 52.97
C ALA A 9 11.90 75.55 52.49
N LYS A 10 10.88 76.21 53.04
CA LYS A 10 10.73 77.69 53.25
C LYS A 10 11.36 78.04 54.64
N PRO A 11 11.61 79.30 55.11
CA PRO A 11 10.83 80.55 54.89
C PRO A 11 11.53 81.96 54.97
N LYS A 12 10.84 83.02 54.49
CA LYS A 12 10.61 84.47 54.93
C LYS A 12 11.70 85.31 55.68
N PRO A 13 11.74 86.69 55.65
CA PRO A 13 10.60 87.66 55.68
C PRO A 13 10.77 89.04 54.95
N LYS A 14 9.78 89.95 55.16
CA LYS A 14 9.35 91.21 54.46
C LYS A 14 10.22 92.49 54.70
N PRO A 15 10.01 93.62 53.98
CA PRO A 15 8.99 94.63 54.37
C PRO A 15 8.21 95.34 53.20
N LYS A 16 7.02 95.87 53.52
CA LYS A 16 6.17 96.85 52.78
C LYS A 16 6.37 98.25 53.44
N PRO A 17 5.80 99.41 53.00
CA PRO A 17 4.93 99.72 51.84
C PRO A 17 5.28 101.02 51.05
N ALA A 18 4.76 101.18 49.84
CA ALA A 18 4.37 102.50 49.32
C ALA A 18 3.12 102.35 48.43
N LYS A 19 2.12 103.18 48.72
CA LYS A 19 0.77 103.23 48.16
C LYS A 19 0.82 103.97 46.81
N LYS A 20 0.29 103.40 45.74
CA LYS A 20 -0.25 104.12 44.57
C LYS A 20 -1.41 103.29 43.99
N GLU A 21 -2.46 104.02 43.65
CA GLU A 21 -3.81 103.58 43.34
C GLU A 21 -3.94 102.89 41.96
N GLU A 22 -5.00 102.08 41.87
CA GLU A 22 -5.79 101.70 40.68
C GLU A 22 -5.10 101.01 39.48
N ALA A 23 -5.35 99.70 39.36
CA ALA A 23 -5.86 99.07 38.14
C ALA A 23 -6.23 97.61 38.47
N GLU A 24 -7.52 97.29 38.36
CA GLU A 24 -8.02 95.92 38.38
C GLU A 24 -7.47 95.19 37.14
N GLU A 25 -6.62 94.18 37.32
CA GLU A 25 -6.32 93.21 36.27
C GLU A 25 -6.72 91.81 36.74
N GLU A 26 -7.76 91.38 36.06
CA GLU A 26 -8.54 90.17 36.15
C GLU A 26 -7.66 88.93 36.00
N VAL A 27 -7.66 88.08 37.02
CA VAL A 27 -7.01 86.76 36.96
C VAL A 27 -7.79 85.92 35.96
N ASP A 28 -7.17 85.67 34.80
CA ASP A 28 -7.69 84.84 33.72
C ASP A 28 -8.14 83.48 34.28
N LYS A 29 -9.45 83.35 34.53
CA LYS A 29 -10.09 82.07 34.86
C LYS A 29 -9.91 81.20 33.63
N VAL A 30 -9.24 80.05 33.79
CA VAL A 30 -9.20 79.00 32.77
C VAL A 30 -10.63 78.82 32.24
N GLN A 31 -10.84 79.19 30.97
CA GLN A 31 -12.17 79.15 30.37
C GLN A 31 -12.72 77.73 30.48
N ALA A 32 -13.98 77.61 30.89
CA ALA A 32 -14.65 76.32 31.00
C ALA A 32 -14.57 75.60 29.64
N PRO A 33 -14.23 74.30 29.59
CA PRO A 33 -14.18 73.57 28.34
C PRO A 33 -15.47 73.77 27.53
N ASP A 34 -15.32 74.12 26.26
CA ASP A 34 -16.42 74.26 25.31
C ASP A 34 -17.12 72.90 25.15
N ARG A 35 -18.19 72.72 25.93
CA ARG A 35 -18.95 71.47 26.00
C ARG A 35 -19.59 71.13 24.66
N GLU A 36 -20.04 72.14 23.90
CA GLU A 36 -20.69 71.92 22.62
C GLU A 36 -19.69 71.44 21.57
N ALA A 37 -18.49 72.04 21.52
CA ALA A 37 -17.42 71.56 20.64
C ALA A 37 -16.91 70.17 21.04
N PHE A 38 -16.85 69.86 22.34
CA PHE A 38 -16.46 68.55 22.85
C PHE A 38 -17.51 67.48 22.55
N ASP A 39 -18.80 67.76 22.76
CA ASP A 39 -19.90 66.86 22.45
C ASP A 39 -20.02 66.61 20.94
N ALA A 40 -19.79 67.63 20.11
CA ALA A 40 -19.72 67.48 18.65
C ALA A 40 -18.52 66.63 18.19
N ALA A 41 -17.37 66.74 18.86
CA ALA A 41 -16.21 65.89 18.60
C ALA A 41 -16.47 64.44 19.05
N LEU A 42 -17.11 64.23 20.22
CA LEU A 42 -17.54 62.92 20.69
C LEU A 42 -18.55 62.27 19.75
N ALA A 43 -19.52 63.02 19.22
CA ALA A 43 -20.49 62.50 18.26
C ALA A 43 -19.82 62.01 16.98
N LYS A 44 -18.85 62.77 16.43
CA LYS A 44 -18.06 62.34 15.26
C LYS A 44 -17.22 61.11 15.56
N ILE A 45 -16.57 61.06 16.72
CA ILE A 45 -15.81 59.89 17.15
C ILE A 45 -16.74 58.67 17.27
N GLN A 46 -17.91 58.84 17.88
CA GLN A 46 -18.89 57.77 18.01
C GLN A 46 -19.38 57.28 16.64
N GLU A 47 -19.67 58.18 15.70
CA GLU A 47 -20.06 57.82 14.33
C GLU A 47 -18.96 57.02 13.62
N THR A 48 -17.69 57.42 13.76
CA THR A 48 -16.56 56.66 13.20
C THR A 48 -16.37 55.30 13.89
N VAL A 49 -16.60 55.22 15.21
CA VAL A 49 -16.54 53.97 15.96
C VAL A 49 -17.66 53.03 15.50
N ASP A 50 -18.88 53.53 15.33
CA ASP A 50 -20.02 52.75 14.86
C ASP A 50 -19.79 52.28 13.41
N GLY A 51 -19.21 53.12 12.55
CA GLY A 51 -18.78 52.77 11.20
C GLY A 51 -17.74 51.64 11.19
N PHE A 52 -16.67 51.76 11.97
CA PHE A 52 -15.65 50.72 12.07
C PHE A 52 -16.18 49.43 12.71
N GLN A 53 -17.09 49.51 13.68
CA GLN A 53 -17.76 48.33 14.23
C GLN A 53 -18.62 47.61 13.18
N ALA A 54 -19.31 48.37 12.32
CA ALA A 54 -20.09 47.80 11.23
C ALA A 54 -19.20 47.12 10.18
N GLU A 55 -18.06 47.72 9.84
CA GLU A 55 -17.06 47.11 8.93
C GLU A 55 -16.43 45.86 9.52
N GLN A 56 -16.07 45.88 10.81
CA GLN A 56 -15.56 44.70 11.51
C GLN A 56 -16.56 43.53 11.50
N ARG A 57 -17.85 43.82 11.70
CA ARG A 57 -18.91 42.80 11.61
C ARG A 57 -19.00 42.22 10.20
N LYS A 58 -19.07 43.07 9.18
CA LYS A 58 -19.12 42.64 7.76
C LYS A 58 -17.93 41.77 7.38
N LEU A 59 -16.71 42.18 7.73
CA LEU A 59 -15.50 41.38 7.49
C LEU A 59 -15.52 40.07 8.28
N GLY A 60 -15.98 40.10 9.53
CA GLY A 60 -16.15 38.90 10.35
C GLY A 60 -17.13 37.89 9.74
N ASP A 61 -18.24 38.35 9.19
CA ASP A 61 -19.23 37.49 8.53
C ASP A 61 -18.69 36.90 7.21
N GLN A 62 -17.98 37.71 6.41
CA GLN A 62 -17.30 37.22 5.19
C GLN A 62 -16.21 36.19 5.50
N ILE A 63 -15.46 36.35 6.60
CA ILE A 63 -14.46 35.37 7.04
C ILE A 63 -15.15 34.08 7.46
N LYS A 64 -16.22 34.16 8.26
CA LYS A 64 -16.97 32.98 8.71
C LYS A 64 -17.56 32.20 7.53
N GLU A 65 -18.22 32.89 6.60
CA GLU A 65 -18.81 32.31 5.40
C GLU A 65 -17.75 31.59 4.55
N ARG A 66 -16.58 32.21 4.34
CA ARG A 66 -15.47 31.58 3.61
C ARG A 66 -14.77 30.46 4.37
N SER A 67 -14.82 30.48 5.70
CA SER A 67 -14.13 29.49 6.55
C SER A 67 -14.94 28.22 6.81
N GLY A 68 -16.28 28.28 6.75
CA GLY A 68 -17.16 27.15 7.10
C GLY A 68 -16.98 25.91 6.22
N GLY A 69 -16.71 26.07 4.92
CA GLY A 69 -16.51 24.93 4.01
C GLY A 69 -15.11 24.32 4.05
N LYS A 70 -14.17 24.94 4.77
CA LYS A 70 -12.76 24.53 4.76
C LYS A 70 -12.56 23.20 5.51
N ASP A 71 -13.14 23.06 6.70
CA ASP A 71 -13.01 21.86 7.52
C ASP A 71 -13.70 20.65 6.88
N ASP A 72 -14.89 20.83 6.30
CA ASP A 72 -15.59 19.77 5.56
C ASP A 72 -14.79 19.32 4.34
N PHE A 73 -14.19 20.26 3.60
CA PHE A 73 -13.32 19.93 2.47
C PHE A 73 -12.08 19.14 2.89
N PHE A 74 -11.39 19.53 3.97
CA PHE A 74 -10.23 18.78 4.46
C PHE A 74 -10.62 17.40 5.00
N THR A 75 -11.78 17.28 5.65
CA THR A 75 -12.30 16.01 6.15
C THR A 75 -12.64 15.07 4.99
N GLN A 76 -13.36 15.55 3.97
CA GLN A 76 -13.66 14.77 2.76
C GLN A 76 -12.38 14.38 2.01
N LYS A 77 -11.43 15.32 1.85
CA LYS A 77 -10.13 15.05 1.21
C LYS A 77 -9.33 13.98 1.97
N ALA A 78 -9.32 14.04 3.30
CA ALA A 78 -8.67 13.02 4.12
C ALA A 78 -9.36 11.65 3.96
N GLY A 79 -10.70 11.63 3.91
CA GLY A 79 -11.49 10.42 3.64
C GLY A 79 -11.15 9.77 2.29
N PHE A 80 -11.19 10.55 1.20
CA PHE A 80 -10.81 10.05 -0.13
C PHE A 80 -9.35 9.57 -0.17
N ARG A 81 -8.43 10.28 0.49
CA ARG A 81 -7.03 9.85 0.55
C ARG A 81 -6.89 8.49 1.25
N SER A 82 -7.59 8.30 2.37
CA SER A 82 -7.62 7.04 3.10
C SER A 82 -8.17 5.89 2.23
N GLN A 83 -9.24 6.14 1.47
CA GLN A 83 -9.81 5.13 0.56
C GLN A 83 -8.84 4.77 -0.58
N LEU A 84 -8.15 5.76 -1.15
CA LEU A 84 -7.12 5.52 -2.17
C LEU A 84 -5.95 4.70 -1.63
N ASP A 85 -5.53 4.94 -0.39
CA ASP A 85 -4.48 4.17 0.27
C ASP A 85 -4.94 2.74 0.56
N GLU A 86 -6.19 2.55 1.00
CA GLU A 86 -6.79 1.23 1.21
C GLU A 86 -6.86 0.41 -0.09
N PHE A 87 -7.35 1.01 -1.18
CA PHE A 87 -7.38 0.35 -2.49
C PHE A 87 -5.99 0.02 -3.00
N SER A 88 -5.02 0.92 -2.79
CA SER A 88 -3.62 0.66 -3.19
C SER A 88 -3.05 -0.54 -2.42
N ALA A 89 -3.26 -0.61 -1.10
CA ALA A 89 -2.81 -1.72 -0.28
C ALA A 89 -3.46 -3.06 -0.72
N LYS A 90 -4.77 -3.06 -1.03
CA LYS A 90 -5.46 -4.26 -1.54
C LYS A 90 -4.92 -4.70 -2.89
N ILE A 91 -4.62 -3.77 -3.79
CA ILE A 91 -3.99 -4.07 -5.09
C ILE A 91 -2.61 -4.69 -4.88
N ASP A 92 -1.79 -4.17 -3.96
CA ASP A 92 -0.45 -4.69 -3.70
C ASP A 92 -0.49 -6.14 -3.19
N VAL A 93 -1.38 -6.44 -2.25
CA VAL A 93 -1.61 -7.81 -1.75
C VAL A 93 -2.04 -8.76 -2.86
N LEU A 94 -2.96 -8.33 -3.73
CA LEU A 94 -3.41 -9.13 -4.87
C LEU A 94 -2.29 -9.35 -5.91
N MET A 95 -1.45 -8.34 -6.13
CA MET A 95 -0.27 -8.43 -7.00
C MET A 95 0.75 -9.42 -6.46
N GLU A 96 1.02 -9.40 -5.15
CA GLU A 96 1.91 -10.34 -4.48
C GLU A 96 1.38 -11.77 -4.60
N ARG A 97 0.10 -11.99 -4.28
CA ARG A 97 -0.56 -13.30 -4.44
C ARG A 97 -0.50 -13.80 -5.89
N LYS A 98 -0.72 -12.92 -6.87
CA LYS A 98 -0.58 -13.26 -8.29
C LYS A 98 0.85 -13.64 -8.64
N ALA A 99 1.85 -12.94 -8.11
CA ALA A 99 3.26 -13.25 -8.35
C ALA A 99 3.63 -14.63 -7.78
N GLU A 100 3.17 -14.95 -6.57
CA GLU A 100 3.36 -16.26 -5.95
C GLU A 100 2.74 -17.39 -6.78
N ILE A 101 1.50 -17.21 -7.23
CA ILE A 101 0.82 -18.22 -8.06
C ILE A 101 1.54 -18.40 -9.39
N ASN A 102 2.02 -17.32 -10.02
CA ASN A 102 2.79 -17.42 -11.26
C ASN A 102 4.12 -18.13 -11.06
N LYS A 103 4.81 -17.88 -9.96
CA LYS A 103 6.04 -18.60 -9.59
C LYS A 103 5.76 -20.09 -9.43
N GLY A 104 4.74 -20.44 -8.65
CA GLY A 104 4.32 -21.83 -8.47
C GLY A 104 3.90 -22.52 -9.76
N LEU A 105 3.27 -21.80 -10.70
CA LEU A 105 2.94 -22.32 -12.04
C LEU A 105 4.20 -22.58 -12.88
N GLY A 106 5.17 -21.67 -12.81
CA GLY A 106 6.48 -21.83 -13.44
C GLY A 106 7.20 -23.08 -12.93
N ASP A 107 7.30 -23.22 -11.61
CA ASP A 107 7.95 -24.35 -10.95
C ASP A 107 7.25 -25.68 -11.31
N LYS A 108 5.91 -25.73 -11.25
CA LYS A 108 5.14 -26.93 -11.64
C LYS A 108 5.36 -27.33 -13.10
N ARG A 109 5.49 -26.36 -14.01
CA ARG A 109 5.73 -26.59 -15.44
C ARG A 109 7.16 -27.07 -15.68
N GLN A 110 8.13 -26.50 -14.98
CA GLN A 110 9.52 -26.91 -15.05
C GLN A 110 9.68 -28.35 -14.56
N GLU A 111 9.13 -28.67 -13.38
CA GLU A 111 9.18 -30.02 -12.82
C GLU A 111 8.47 -31.04 -13.74
N ALA A 112 7.33 -30.68 -14.34
CA ALA A 112 6.67 -31.55 -15.33
C ALA A 112 7.52 -31.77 -16.59
N THR A 113 8.29 -30.76 -17.00
CA THR A 113 9.22 -30.88 -18.13
C THR A 113 10.39 -31.77 -17.79
N ASP A 114 10.99 -31.60 -16.61
CA ASP A 114 12.11 -32.41 -16.14
C ASP A 114 11.72 -33.87 -15.96
N GLN A 115 10.55 -34.13 -15.35
CA GLN A 115 9.99 -35.48 -15.24
C GLN A 115 9.71 -36.13 -16.60
N ARG A 116 9.21 -35.37 -17.59
CA ARG A 116 9.05 -35.87 -18.96
C ARG A 116 10.39 -36.21 -19.61
N GLN A 117 11.43 -35.40 -19.39
CA GLN A 117 12.77 -35.69 -19.90
C GLN A 117 13.37 -36.94 -19.25
N GLU A 118 13.24 -37.09 -17.93
CA GLU A 118 13.68 -38.27 -17.20
C GLU A 118 12.94 -39.52 -17.68
N LEU A 119 11.61 -39.44 -17.85
CA LEU A 119 10.80 -40.52 -18.37
C LEU A 119 11.25 -40.93 -19.78
N ASN A 120 11.52 -39.97 -20.67
CA ASN A 120 12.04 -40.25 -22.00
C ASN A 120 13.43 -40.90 -21.98
N LYS A 121 14.30 -40.52 -21.05
CA LYS A 121 15.61 -41.18 -20.85
C LYS A 121 15.41 -42.62 -20.35
N LEU A 122 14.53 -42.84 -19.38
CA LEU A 122 14.20 -44.17 -18.87
C LEU A 122 13.59 -45.06 -19.96
N LYS A 123 12.63 -44.56 -20.74
CA LYS A 123 12.05 -45.26 -21.90
C LYS A 123 13.12 -45.74 -22.88
N LYS A 124 14.06 -44.86 -23.24
CA LYS A 124 15.19 -45.21 -24.12
C LYS A 124 16.11 -46.26 -23.50
N SER A 125 16.34 -46.20 -22.18
CA SER A 125 17.23 -47.15 -21.49
C SER A 125 16.63 -48.56 -21.34
N VAL A 126 15.31 -48.64 -21.14
CA VAL A 126 14.62 -49.92 -20.91
C VAL A 126 14.44 -50.68 -22.22
N GLY A 127 14.12 -49.98 -23.31
CA GLY A 127 14.05 -50.54 -24.66
C GLY A 127 12.86 -51.47 -24.94
N TYR A 128 11.96 -51.65 -23.96
CA TYR A 128 10.73 -52.43 -24.08
C TYR A 128 9.52 -51.55 -23.77
N THR A 129 8.42 -51.78 -24.49
CA THR A 129 7.23 -50.92 -24.45
C THR A 129 6.27 -51.36 -23.34
N ASN A 130 6.19 -52.66 -23.09
CA ASN A 130 5.27 -53.25 -22.12
C ASN A 130 5.87 -54.52 -21.49
N GLU A 131 5.31 -54.94 -20.35
CA GLU A 131 5.75 -56.15 -19.65
C GLU A 131 5.44 -57.43 -20.43
N SER A 132 4.37 -57.42 -21.25
CA SER A 132 3.97 -58.57 -22.08
C SER A 132 5.05 -58.93 -23.09
N GLU A 133 5.66 -57.95 -23.76
CA GLU A 133 6.76 -58.16 -24.71
C GLU A 133 7.95 -58.86 -24.06
N ILE A 134 8.25 -58.52 -22.80
CA ILE A 134 9.30 -59.18 -22.03
C ILE A 134 8.90 -60.62 -21.70
N ASP A 135 7.68 -60.83 -21.21
CA ASP A 135 7.18 -62.15 -20.82
C ASP A 135 7.05 -63.10 -22.03
N ASP A 136 6.61 -62.58 -23.18
CA ASP A 136 6.52 -63.32 -24.44
C ASP A 136 7.90 -63.69 -25.00
N ARG A 137 8.89 -62.78 -24.88
CA ARG A 137 10.27 -63.08 -25.26
C ARG A 137 10.89 -64.14 -24.36
N ILE A 138 10.68 -64.06 -23.05
CA ILE A 138 11.14 -65.10 -22.11
C ILE A 138 10.50 -66.44 -22.47
N ARG A 139 9.18 -66.48 -22.68
CA ARG A 139 8.46 -67.71 -23.06
C ARG A 139 8.98 -68.30 -24.38
N SER A 140 9.27 -67.46 -25.37
CA SER A 140 9.83 -67.91 -26.65
C SER A 140 11.21 -68.56 -26.46
N ILE A 141 12.08 -67.96 -25.64
CA ILE A 141 13.41 -68.53 -25.37
C ILE A 141 13.29 -69.85 -24.60
N GLU A 142 12.44 -69.89 -23.57
CA GLU A 142 12.19 -71.09 -22.77
C GLU A 142 11.62 -72.23 -23.63
N TRP A 143 10.71 -71.92 -24.55
CA TRP A 143 10.19 -72.87 -25.53
C TRP A 143 11.31 -73.42 -26.43
N THR A 144 12.07 -72.55 -27.09
CA THR A 144 13.19 -72.94 -27.96
C THR A 144 14.21 -73.81 -27.23
N MET A 145 14.59 -73.44 -26.01
CA MET A 145 15.50 -74.25 -25.19
C MET A 145 14.92 -75.62 -24.79
N SER A 146 13.60 -75.72 -24.64
CA SER A 146 12.93 -76.96 -24.22
C SER A 146 12.63 -77.90 -25.39
N THR A 147 12.43 -77.38 -26.60
CA THR A 147 11.97 -78.16 -27.76
C THR A 147 13.00 -78.32 -28.85
N GLU A 148 14.02 -77.46 -28.92
CA GLU A 148 15.03 -77.48 -29.98
C GLU A 148 16.41 -77.85 -29.43
N SER A 149 17.25 -78.43 -30.30
CA SER A 149 18.64 -78.69 -29.98
C SER A 149 19.48 -77.45 -30.26
N VAL A 150 19.78 -76.69 -29.21
CA VAL A 150 20.65 -75.50 -29.26
C VAL A 150 22.06 -75.84 -28.79
N SER A 151 23.07 -75.15 -29.32
CA SER A 151 24.44 -75.34 -28.86
C SER A 151 24.61 -74.81 -27.43
N LEU A 152 25.57 -75.37 -26.67
CA LEU A 152 25.91 -74.87 -25.33
C LEU A 152 26.26 -73.37 -25.30
N LYS A 153 26.74 -72.81 -26.41
CA LYS A 153 27.02 -71.37 -26.52
C LYS A 153 25.72 -70.56 -26.58
N GLN A 154 24.79 -70.97 -27.44
CA GLN A 154 23.46 -70.33 -27.57
C GLN A 154 22.65 -70.48 -26.28
N GLU A 155 22.69 -71.64 -25.65
CA GLU A 155 21.99 -71.87 -24.38
C GLU A 155 22.46 -70.90 -23.28
N LYS A 156 23.78 -70.64 -23.21
CA LYS A 156 24.33 -69.62 -22.31
C LYS A 156 23.91 -68.20 -22.68
N GLU A 157 23.79 -67.89 -23.97
CA GLU A 157 23.31 -66.59 -24.44
C GLU A 157 21.83 -66.39 -24.08
N TYR A 158 20.99 -67.41 -24.27
CA TYR A 158 19.58 -67.40 -23.89
C TYR A 158 19.37 -67.25 -22.39
N LEU A 159 20.14 -67.96 -21.56
CA LEU A 159 20.06 -67.79 -20.10
C LEU A 159 20.48 -66.40 -19.65
N LYS A 160 21.50 -65.80 -20.30
CA LYS A 160 21.88 -64.40 -20.05
C LYS A 160 20.75 -63.46 -20.45
N GLU A 161 20.16 -63.64 -21.63
CA GLU A 161 19.04 -62.83 -22.11
C GLU A 161 17.85 -62.90 -21.15
N ILE A 162 17.42 -64.09 -20.72
CA ILE A 162 16.36 -64.27 -19.71
C ILE A 162 16.69 -63.52 -18.42
N SER A 163 17.95 -63.60 -17.95
CA SER A 163 18.36 -62.91 -16.72
C SER A 163 18.29 -61.38 -16.84
N GLU A 164 18.63 -60.83 -18.02
CA GLU A 164 18.53 -59.40 -18.30
C GLU A 164 17.08 -58.95 -18.46
N LEU A 165 16.26 -59.73 -19.18
CA LEU A 165 14.83 -59.49 -19.36
C LEU A 165 14.10 -59.44 -18.01
N LYS A 166 14.38 -60.39 -17.11
CA LYS A 166 13.83 -60.39 -15.74
C LYS A 166 14.22 -59.16 -14.93
N LYS A 167 15.44 -58.62 -15.12
CA LYS A 167 15.90 -57.37 -14.48
C LYS A 167 15.23 -56.11 -15.06
N ARG A 168 14.94 -56.09 -16.36
CA ARG A 168 14.30 -54.96 -17.05
C ARG A 168 12.79 -54.91 -16.82
N ARG A 169 12.13 -56.05 -16.59
CA ARG A 169 10.68 -56.16 -16.30
C ARG A 169 10.16 -55.13 -15.27
N PRO A 170 10.71 -55.02 -14.05
CA PRO A 170 10.24 -54.02 -13.08
C PRO A 170 10.50 -52.58 -13.49
N GLN A 171 11.49 -52.33 -14.36
CA GLN A 171 11.79 -50.98 -14.86
C GLN A 171 10.70 -50.51 -15.84
N VAL A 172 10.17 -51.41 -16.68
CA VAL A 172 9.02 -51.11 -17.55
C VAL A 172 7.80 -50.72 -16.71
N ALA A 173 7.51 -51.49 -15.65
CA ALA A 173 6.41 -51.18 -14.72
C ALA A 173 6.54 -49.78 -14.12
N LYS A 174 7.75 -49.42 -13.66
CA LYS A 174 8.06 -48.11 -13.09
C LYS A 174 7.85 -46.98 -14.11
N VAL A 175 8.33 -47.17 -15.34
CA VAL A 175 8.18 -46.18 -16.43
C VAL A 175 6.70 -45.96 -16.76
N LYS A 176 5.91 -47.03 -16.86
CA LYS A 176 4.48 -46.95 -17.14
C LYS A 176 3.72 -46.26 -16.00
N GLY A 177 4.12 -46.50 -14.75
CA GLY A 177 3.59 -45.82 -13.57
C GLY A 177 3.88 -44.30 -13.61
N MET A 178 5.13 -43.91 -13.91
CA MET A 178 5.49 -42.50 -14.09
C MET A 178 4.72 -41.84 -15.24
N GLU A 179 4.52 -42.55 -16.35
CA GLU A 179 3.76 -42.04 -17.50
C GLU A 179 2.32 -41.75 -17.15
N THR A 180 1.68 -42.67 -16.43
CA THR A 180 0.29 -42.50 -15.97
C THR A 180 0.20 -41.34 -14.98
N SER A 181 1.13 -41.26 -14.02
CA SER A 181 1.19 -40.16 -13.05
C SER A 181 1.39 -38.79 -13.72
N LEU A 182 2.20 -38.71 -14.77
CA LEU A 182 2.41 -37.47 -15.53
C LEU A 182 1.21 -37.11 -16.40
N ALA A 183 0.49 -38.10 -16.93
CA ALA A 183 -0.71 -37.88 -17.73
C ALA A 183 -1.88 -37.37 -16.87
N SER A 184 -2.00 -37.84 -15.62
CA SER A 184 -3.06 -37.42 -14.69
C SER A 184 -2.72 -36.17 -13.88
N ARG A 185 -1.51 -35.61 -14.02
CA ARG A 185 -1.03 -34.47 -13.22
C ARG A 185 -1.75 -33.20 -13.64
N ASP A 186 -2.34 -32.49 -12.67
CA ASP A 186 -2.90 -31.15 -12.91
C ASP A 186 -1.77 -30.19 -13.31
N THR A 187 -1.89 -29.63 -14.52
CA THR A 187 -0.93 -28.70 -15.11
C THR A 187 -1.18 -27.24 -14.68
N GLY A 188 -2.00 -27.04 -13.65
CA GLY A 188 -2.27 -25.74 -13.05
C GLY A 188 -3.53 -25.08 -13.61
N GLY A 189 -4.55 -25.87 -13.98
CA GLY A 189 -5.85 -25.33 -14.41
C GLY A 189 -6.47 -24.44 -13.33
N ASN A 190 -6.56 -24.97 -12.11
CA ASN A 190 -7.08 -24.25 -10.93
C ASN A 190 -6.25 -22.98 -10.62
N LEU A 191 -4.92 -23.03 -10.75
CA LEU A 191 -4.07 -21.85 -10.53
C LEU A 191 -4.32 -20.74 -11.56
N LYS A 192 -4.65 -21.09 -12.81
CA LYS A 192 -5.00 -20.10 -13.85
C LYS A 192 -6.36 -19.46 -13.57
N GLU A 193 -7.34 -20.23 -13.11
CA GLU A 193 -8.64 -19.70 -12.68
C GLU A 193 -8.48 -18.71 -11.54
N GLN A 194 -7.64 -19.04 -10.54
CA GLN A 194 -7.31 -18.13 -9.43
C GLN A 194 -6.65 -16.83 -9.92
N ILE A 195 -5.74 -16.90 -10.90
CA ILE A 195 -5.18 -15.68 -11.51
C ILE A 195 -6.27 -14.86 -12.21
N GLY A 196 -7.23 -15.51 -12.87
CA GLY A 196 -8.39 -14.87 -13.48
C GLY A 196 -9.17 -14.05 -12.45
N SER A 197 -9.60 -14.69 -11.36
CA SER A 197 -10.33 -14.02 -10.27
C SER A 197 -9.52 -12.87 -9.64
N ILE A 198 -8.22 -13.06 -9.41
CA ILE A 198 -7.36 -12.00 -8.88
C ILE A 198 -7.27 -10.80 -9.85
N ASN A 199 -7.23 -11.05 -11.16
CA ASN A 199 -7.22 -9.96 -12.14
C ASN A 199 -8.54 -9.18 -12.15
N GLU A 200 -9.68 -9.88 -12.00
CA GLU A 200 -11.00 -9.25 -11.89
C GLU A 200 -11.09 -8.39 -10.62
N GLU A 201 -10.68 -8.92 -9.46
CA GLU A 201 -10.64 -8.17 -8.20
C GLU A 201 -9.73 -6.94 -8.30
N MET A 202 -8.53 -7.08 -8.89
CA MET A 202 -7.64 -5.94 -9.11
C MET A 202 -8.24 -4.88 -10.05
N ALA A 203 -9.00 -5.29 -11.07
CA ALA A 203 -9.67 -4.35 -11.97
C ALA A 203 -10.71 -3.53 -11.20
N LEU A 204 -11.52 -4.16 -10.35
CA LEU A 204 -12.50 -3.48 -9.50
C LEU A 204 -11.85 -2.44 -8.58
N TYR A 205 -10.74 -2.78 -7.92
CA TYR A 205 -10.03 -1.81 -7.06
C TYR A 205 -9.37 -0.68 -7.84
N ARG A 206 -8.90 -0.94 -9.07
CA ARG A 206 -8.34 0.09 -9.95
C ARG A 206 -9.41 1.05 -10.46
N ASP A 207 -10.59 0.53 -10.79
CA ASP A 207 -11.73 1.35 -11.21
C ASP A 207 -12.25 2.18 -10.03
N GLY A 208 -12.34 1.59 -8.83
CA GLY A 208 -12.68 2.32 -7.60
C GLY A 208 -11.66 3.39 -7.20
N LYS A 209 -10.40 3.25 -7.62
CA LYS A 209 -9.35 4.29 -7.44
C LYS A 209 -9.46 5.44 -8.46
N ARG A 210 -10.16 5.20 -9.59
CA ARG A 210 -10.29 6.14 -10.70
C ARG A 210 -11.54 7.02 -10.60
N GLN A 211 -12.57 6.52 -9.92
CA GLN A 211 -13.77 7.27 -9.55
C GLN A 211 -13.50 8.19 -8.36
#